data_AF-A0A936JMD2-F1
#
_entry.id   AF-A0A936JMD2-F1
#
_cell.length_a   1.000
_cell.length_b   1.000
_cell.length_c   1.000
_cell.angle_alpha   90.00
_cell.angle_beta   90.00
_cell.angle_gamma   90.00
#
_symmetry.space_group_name_H-M   'P 1'
#
loop_
_entity.id
_entity.type
_entity.pdbx_description
1 polymer ?
#
loop_
_entity_poly.entity_id
_entity_poly.type
_entity_poly.pdbx_seq_one_letter_code
_entity_poly.pdbx_strand_id
1 'polypeptide(L)'
;MRPLFAVFPALVLAAACTPVEQPAHPKTEGSSSAPASSSAAMPQPKTEQTTAAATPSAAVEFVEDDLEAATARARTEKKALFVDAWAPWCHTCLSMKNYVLVDPSLKPLADRVVFASVDTDRPSSGAFLERYKMSFWPTFFVIDPNSGDVVAYFPGAASAREMKTFIEDALHVMDANAKPGDPLLLLARASNARAAGDAKKALALYNELLAKTDAKWPRRSEALAGKLNALASSGDPDGCARFGTAHIDEITGAAAPADFASIMLTCAGKLAKSATQEAAKKKALARIEALVASPPPESTVDDRADVLAMLASARSEVGDTDGARVAHEKRLAMMEQAAREAKTPEIAATYDYGRAISYLALGRAEEAMRMLEAREREMPKSYDPPARLANVLLRMGKLDAALAANGRAVALSYGPRRLGYLRLRGDIQARLGDKQGQIATLREEIAGHEALPKGQLSTAQLEAAKKRLAAALGEGSPAPKGR
;
A
#
# COMPACT_ATOMS: atom_id res chain seq x y z
N MET A 1 -13.76 -11.63 5.66
CA MET A 1 -13.37 -10.94 4.41
C MET A 1 -12.74 -11.95 3.46
N ARG A 2 -13.46 -12.37 2.42
CA ARG A 2 -12.90 -13.07 1.27
C ARG A 2 -12.69 -12.01 0.18
N PRO A 3 -11.53 -11.89 -0.48
CA PRO A 3 -11.50 -11.19 -1.75
C PRO A 3 -12.26 -12.08 -2.75
N LEU A 4 -13.29 -11.54 -3.38
CA LEU A 4 -13.87 -12.18 -4.56
C LEU A 4 -12.81 -12.12 -5.66
N PHE A 5 -12.03 -13.18 -5.78
CA PHE A 5 -11.33 -13.48 -7.01
C PHE A 5 -12.38 -13.92 -8.03
N ALA A 6 -12.61 -13.09 -9.04
CA ALA A 6 -13.34 -13.50 -10.24
C ALA A 6 -12.57 -14.67 -10.88
N VAL A 7 -13.15 -15.87 -10.80
CA VAL A 7 -12.70 -17.04 -11.53
C VAL A 7 -13.20 -16.88 -12.97
N PHE A 8 -12.30 -16.55 -13.89
CA PHE A 8 -12.58 -16.73 -15.32
C PHE A 8 -12.51 -18.22 -15.66
N PRO A 9 -13.53 -18.81 -16.30
CA PRO A 9 -13.46 -20.19 -16.76
C PRO A 9 -12.54 -20.26 -17.99
N ALA A 10 -11.43 -20.99 -17.87
CA ALA A 10 -10.59 -21.35 -18.99
C ALA A 10 -11.29 -22.44 -19.82
N LEU A 11 -11.63 -22.10 -21.07
CA LEU A 11 -12.13 -23.06 -22.06
C LEU A 11 -10.93 -23.89 -22.55
N VAL A 12 -10.90 -25.18 -22.23
CA VAL A 12 -9.86 -26.12 -22.64
C VAL A 12 -10.22 -26.67 -24.03
N LEU A 13 -9.44 -26.33 -25.06
CA LEU A 13 -9.37 -27.13 -26.28
C LEU A 13 -8.24 -28.14 -26.13
N ALA A 14 -8.61 -29.43 -26.19
CA ALA A 14 -7.69 -30.55 -26.23
C ALA A 14 -7.10 -30.70 -27.64
N ALA A 15 -5.78 -30.77 -27.73
CA ALA A 15 -5.08 -31.35 -28.87
C ALA A 15 -4.01 -32.29 -28.31
N ALA A 16 -4.18 -33.58 -28.61
CA ALA A 16 -3.27 -34.65 -28.25
C ALA A 16 -2.06 -34.66 -29.19
N CYS A 17 -0.87 -34.93 -28.66
CA CYS A 17 0.18 -35.69 -29.31
C CYS A 17 1.22 -36.19 -28.29
N THR A 18 1.72 -37.39 -28.57
CA THR A 18 2.40 -38.40 -27.74
C THR A 18 3.87 -38.11 -27.37
N PRO A 19 4.46 -38.87 -26.42
CA PRO A 19 5.73 -38.52 -25.76
C PRO A 19 6.96 -39.01 -26.53
N VAL A 20 8.10 -38.33 -26.34
CA VAL A 20 9.43 -38.80 -26.74
C VAL A 20 10.34 -38.88 -25.50
N GLU A 21 11.04 -40.00 -25.46
CA GLU A 21 11.81 -40.62 -24.38
C GLU A 21 13.12 -39.88 -24.04
N GLN A 22 13.51 -39.92 -22.76
CA GLN A 22 14.84 -39.57 -22.25
C GLN A 22 15.81 -40.76 -22.39
N PRO A 23 17.12 -40.52 -22.39
CA PRO A 23 18.06 -41.45 -21.76
C PRO A 23 18.85 -40.83 -20.59
N ALA A 24 19.25 -41.73 -19.70
CA ALA A 24 19.75 -41.51 -18.35
C ALA A 24 21.27 -41.22 -18.23
N HIS A 25 21.63 -40.84 -17.00
CA HIS A 25 22.92 -40.45 -16.39
C HIS A 25 24.17 -41.33 -16.69
N PRO A 26 25.36 -40.85 -16.27
CA PRO A 26 25.88 -41.39 -15.00
C PRO A 26 26.49 -40.36 -14.03
N LYS A 27 26.48 -40.77 -12.76
CA LYS A 27 27.08 -40.14 -11.57
C LYS A 27 28.60 -40.33 -11.55
N THR A 28 29.33 -39.42 -10.92
CA THR A 28 30.59 -39.73 -10.23
C THR A 28 30.68 -38.96 -8.92
N GLU A 29 31.06 -39.69 -7.88
CA GLU A 29 31.40 -39.26 -6.53
C GLU A 29 32.83 -38.71 -6.47
N GLY A 30 33.13 -37.87 -5.48
CA GLY A 30 34.49 -37.40 -5.24
C GLY A 30 34.60 -36.46 -4.03
N SER A 31 34.79 -37.07 -2.86
CA SER A 31 35.12 -36.48 -1.56
C SER A 31 36.39 -35.60 -1.56
N SER A 32 36.44 -34.55 -0.74
CA SER A 32 37.39 -34.45 0.40
C SER A 32 37.79 -33.02 0.80
N SER A 33 37.79 -32.81 2.12
CA SER A 33 38.70 -32.01 2.95
C SER A 33 38.77 -30.48 2.82
N ALA A 34 38.28 -29.81 3.86
CA ALA A 34 38.90 -28.61 4.43
C ALA A 34 40.26 -28.95 5.07
N PRO A 35 41.15 -27.95 5.28
CA PRO A 35 41.27 -27.47 6.65
C PRO A 35 41.38 -25.94 6.79
N ALA A 36 41.13 -25.52 8.03
CA ALA A 36 41.25 -24.16 8.52
C ALA A 36 42.71 -23.71 8.72
N SER A 37 42.92 -22.40 8.51
CA SER A 37 43.93 -21.51 9.11
C SER A 37 43.71 -20.14 8.44
N SER A 38 43.98 -18.96 8.99
CA SER A 38 44.22 -18.44 10.33
C SER A 38 44.17 -16.91 10.15
N SER A 39 43.82 -16.19 11.21
CA SER A 39 43.71 -14.73 11.26
C SER A 39 45.02 -14.01 10.90
N ALA A 40 44.94 -12.99 10.03
CA ALA A 40 45.82 -11.83 10.07
C ALA A 40 45.08 -10.60 9.50
N ALA A 41 44.74 -9.67 10.39
CA ALA A 41 44.17 -8.37 10.06
C ALA A 41 45.21 -7.49 9.34
N MET A 42 44.84 -6.94 8.18
CA MET A 42 45.55 -5.83 7.55
C MET A 42 44.77 -4.52 7.79
N PRO A 43 45.45 -3.39 8.08
CA PRO A 43 44.79 -2.14 8.42
C PRO A 43 44.19 -1.48 7.18
N GLN A 44 42.92 -1.06 7.29
CA GLN A 44 42.26 -0.28 6.26
C GLN A 44 42.87 1.13 6.17
N PRO A 45 43.16 1.66 4.96
CA PRO A 45 43.56 3.05 4.81
C PRO A 45 42.34 3.96 5.03
N LYS A 46 42.52 4.95 5.90
CA LYS A 46 41.55 6.04 6.13
C LYS A 46 41.42 6.85 4.83
N THR A 47 40.28 6.71 4.16
CA THR A 47 39.88 7.65 3.10
C THR A 47 39.48 8.97 3.75
N GLU A 48 40.34 9.99 3.60
CA GLU A 48 39.98 11.39 3.79
C GLU A 48 38.86 11.75 2.82
N GLN A 49 37.70 12.09 3.39
CA GLN A 49 36.57 12.64 2.65
C GLN A 49 36.92 14.05 2.19
N THR A 50 37.22 14.18 0.90
CA THR A 50 37.17 15.48 0.23
C THR A 50 35.70 15.89 0.14
N THR A 51 35.32 16.89 0.92
CA THR A 51 34.00 17.52 0.89
C THR A 51 33.86 18.36 -0.38
N ALA A 52 33.30 17.76 -1.44
CA ALA A 52 32.71 18.52 -2.53
C ALA A 52 31.46 19.24 -1.98
N ALA A 53 31.44 20.56 -2.03
CA ALA A 53 30.31 21.38 -1.60
C ALA A 53 29.05 20.97 -2.37
N ALA A 54 28.09 20.36 -1.67
CA ALA A 54 26.80 20.02 -2.21
C ALA A 54 26.00 21.31 -2.45
N THR A 55 25.53 21.50 -3.68
CA THR A 55 24.52 22.51 -4.01
C THR A 55 23.35 22.35 -3.03
N PRO A 56 22.83 23.42 -2.39
CA PRO A 56 21.73 23.29 -1.43
C PRO A 56 20.54 22.62 -2.10
N SER A 57 20.12 21.46 -1.58
CA SER A 57 18.93 20.78 -2.07
C SER A 57 17.72 21.71 -1.96
N ALA A 58 16.90 21.74 -3.02
CA ALA A 58 15.65 22.49 -3.03
C ALA A 58 14.53 21.78 -2.23
N ALA A 59 14.72 20.51 -1.88
CA ALA A 59 13.79 19.72 -1.09
C ALA A 59 14.01 19.88 0.42
N VAL A 60 12.98 19.58 1.21
CA VAL A 60 13.08 19.46 2.67
C VAL A 60 13.92 18.23 3.05
N GLU A 61 14.61 18.31 4.17
CA GLU A 61 15.39 17.19 4.73
C GLU A 61 14.53 16.41 5.72
N PHE A 62 14.50 15.09 5.56
CA PHE A 62 13.76 14.17 6.42
C PHE A 62 14.69 13.48 7.43
N VAL A 63 14.24 13.39 8.68
CA VAL A 63 14.78 12.42 9.64
C VAL A 63 14.12 11.06 9.33
N GLU A 64 14.85 10.15 8.71
CA GLU A 64 14.33 8.87 8.26
C GLU A 64 14.44 7.81 9.38
N ASP A 65 13.32 7.16 9.71
CA ASP A 65 13.23 6.01 10.63
C ASP A 65 13.73 6.24 12.08
N ASP A 66 14.00 7.49 12.48
CA ASP A 66 14.39 7.89 13.84
C ASP A 66 13.43 8.93 14.43
N LEU A 67 12.24 8.47 14.78
CA LEU A 67 11.19 9.34 15.35
C LEU A 67 11.53 9.87 16.74
N GLU A 68 12.41 9.19 17.49
CA GLU A 68 12.86 9.68 18.79
C GLU A 68 13.73 10.93 18.62
N ALA A 69 14.74 10.86 17.75
CA ALA A 69 15.58 12.00 17.42
C ALA A 69 14.75 13.12 16.76
N ALA A 70 13.83 12.78 15.86
CA ALA A 70 12.95 13.77 15.24
C ALA A 70 12.07 14.50 16.27
N THR A 71 11.49 13.77 17.22
CA THR A 71 10.67 14.35 18.30
C THR A 71 11.51 15.21 19.23
N ALA A 72 12.69 14.74 19.63
CA ALA A 72 13.62 15.48 20.49
C ALA A 72 14.08 16.79 19.82
N ARG A 73 14.39 16.73 18.52
CA ARG A 73 14.71 17.90 17.69
C ARG A 73 13.53 18.87 17.62
N ALA A 74 12.32 18.38 17.34
CA ALA A 74 11.11 19.20 17.27
C ALA A 74 10.83 19.93 18.60
N ARG A 75 10.99 19.26 19.75
CA ARG A 75 10.89 19.89 21.08
C ARG A 75 11.93 20.99 21.28
N THR A 76 13.19 20.69 20.98
CA THR A 76 14.32 21.61 21.20
C THR A 76 14.21 22.85 20.33
N GLU A 77 13.84 22.66 19.05
CA GLU A 77 13.67 23.73 18.08
C GLU A 77 12.30 24.44 18.18
N LYS A 78 11.39 23.95 19.05
CA LYS A 78 10.01 24.45 19.20
C LYS A 78 9.21 24.43 17.88
N LYS A 79 9.37 23.36 17.12
CA LYS A 79 8.74 23.12 15.82
C LYS A 79 7.68 22.04 15.91
N ALA A 80 6.72 22.04 14.98
CA ALA A 80 5.83 20.90 14.80
C ALA A 80 6.61 19.68 14.27
N LEU A 81 6.11 18.48 14.51
CA LEU A 81 6.66 17.25 13.92
C LEU A 81 5.74 16.75 12.81
N PHE A 82 6.19 16.82 11.56
CA PHE A 82 5.55 16.15 10.43
C PHE A 82 6.08 14.73 10.29
N VAL A 83 5.19 13.75 10.13
CA VAL A 83 5.56 12.34 9.95
C VAL A 83 4.89 11.77 8.71
N ASP A 84 5.70 11.32 7.75
CA ASP A 84 5.30 10.44 6.64
C ASP A 84 5.36 8.98 7.09
N ALA A 85 4.20 8.36 7.36
CA ALA A 85 4.11 6.93 7.65
C ALA A 85 3.89 6.15 6.35
N TRP A 86 4.94 5.45 5.91
CA TRP A 86 5.05 4.88 4.57
C TRP A 86 5.54 3.43 4.59
N ALA A 87 5.66 2.83 3.40
CA ALA A 87 6.29 1.53 3.21
C ALA A 87 6.92 1.44 1.80
N PRO A 88 8.02 0.69 1.61
CA PRO A 88 8.76 0.70 0.35
C PRO A 88 8.08 -0.06 -0.79
N TRP A 89 7.07 -0.90 -0.50
CA TRP A 89 6.27 -1.62 -1.51
C TRP A 89 5.01 -0.86 -1.97
N CYS A 90 4.69 0.24 -1.31
CA CYS A 90 3.48 1.04 -1.52
C CYS A 90 3.72 2.03 -2.68
N HIS A 91 3.10 1.78 -3.84
CA HIS A 91 3.29 2.62 -5.04
C HIS A 91 2.92 4.09 -4.79
N THR A 92 1.79 4.35 -4.13
CA THR A 92 1.36 5.71 -3.77
C THR A 92 2.33 6.38 -2.81
N CYS A 93 2.94 5.65 -1.88
CA CYS A 93 3.97 6.18 -1.00
C CYS A 93 5.20 6.63 -1.79
N LEU A 94 5.62 5.81 -2.76
CA LEU A 94 6.71 6.18 -3.67
C LEU A 94 6.33 7.39 -4.53
N SER A 95 5.09 7.48 -5.01
CA SER A 95 4.59 8.64 -5.74
C SER A 95 4.68 9.92 -4.89
N MET A 96 4.22 9.87 -3.63
CA MET A 96 4.31 10.98 -2.70
C MET A 96 5.76 11.40 -2.44
N LYS A 97 6.66 10.45 -2.13
CA LYS A 97 8.08 10.74 -1.88
C LYS A 97 8.77 11.32 -3.12
N ASN A 98 8.45 10.85 -4.32
CA ASN A 98 9.17 11.23 -5.55
C ASN A 98 8.64 12.50 -6.21
N TYR A 99 7.39 12.91 -5.95
CA TYR A 99 6.76 14.01 -6.68
C TYR A 99 6.15 15.09 -5.80
N VAL A 100 5.79 14.77 -4.55
CA VAL A 100 5.03 15.69 -3.68
C VAL A 100 5.88 16.21 -2.53
N LEU A 101 6.53 15.30 -1.80
CA LEU A 101 7.34 15.66 -0.62
C LEU A 101 8.68 16.31 -0.97
N VAL A 102 9.07 16.26 -2.25
CA VAL A 102 10.24 16.95 -2.80
C VAL A 102 9.90 18.31 -3.41
N ASP A 103 8.62 18.72 -3.39
CA ASP A 103 8.20 19.97 -3.98
C ASP A 103 8.83 21.18 -3.24
N PRO A 104 9.48 22.12 -3.96
CA PRO A 104 10.15 23.25 -3.33
C PRO A 104 9.24 24.14 -2.48
N SER A 105 7.93 24.13 -2.70
CA SER A 105 6.97 24.90 -1.91
C SER A 105 6.88 24.45 -0.46
N LEU A 106 7.37 23.26 -0.12
CA LEU A 106 7.45 22.75 1.25
C LEU A 106 8.68 23.28 2.00
N LYS A 107 9.73 23.72 1.29
CA LYS A 107 11.00 24.16 1.91
C LYS A 107 10.84 25.27 2.95
N PRO A 108 10.02 26.33 2.72
CA PRO A 108 9.80 27.36 3.73
C PRO A 108 9.18 26.85 5.03
N LEU A 109 8.50 25.70 5.02
CA LEU A 109 7.90 25.11 6.22
C LEU A 109 8.95 24.49 7.16
N ALA A 110 10.17 24.20 6.69
CA ALA A 110 11.24 23.62 7.50
C ALA A 110 11.70 24.53 8.66
N ASP A 111 11.42 25.83 8.58
CA ASP A 111 11.65 26.79 9.66
C ASP A 111 10.69 26.59 10.85
N ARG A 112 9.59 25.86 10.63
CA ARG A 112 8.52 25.65 11.62
C ARG A 112 8.20 24.18 11.87
N VAL A 113 8.74 23.29 11.05
CA VAL A 113 8.43 21.87 11.03
C VAL A 113 9.70 21.05 10.94
N VAL A 114 9.82 20.03 11.78
CA VAL A 114 10.76 18.93 11.57
C VAL A 114 10.05 17.87 10.74
N PHE A 115 10.60 17.56 9.56
CA PHE A 115 10.09 16.51 8.69
C PHE A 115 10.74 15.18 9.06
N ALA A 116 9.92 14.16 9.27
CA ALA A 116 10.36 12.82 9.56
C ALA A 116 9.56 11.80 8.74
N SER A 117 10.15 10.64 8.53
CA SER A 117 9.47 9.50 7.90
C SER A 117 9.60 8.28 8.81
N VAL A 118 8.68 7.33 8.64
CA VAL A 118 8.77 6.03 9.28
C VAL A 118 8.29 4.94 8.33
N ASP A 119 9.18 3.99 8.04
CA ASP A 119 8.85 2.74 7.38
C ASP A 119 8.09 1.85 8.37
N THR A 120 6.78 1.76 8.13
CA THR A 120 5.82 1.04 8.96
C THR A 120 5.97 -0.47 8.93
N ASP A 121 6.80 -1.02 8.03
CA ASP A 121 7.18 -2.44 8.07
C ASP A 121 8.34 -2.68 9.05
N ARG A 122 9.17 -1.68 9.37
CA ARG A 122 10.30 -1.91 10.29
C ARG A 122 9.79 -2.18 11.71
N PRO A 123 10.37 -3.14 12.44
CA PRO A 123 10.01 -3.38 13.84
C PRO A 123 10.14 -2.14 14.74
N SER A 124 11.08 -1.23 14.42
CA SER A 124 11.27 0.05 15.14
C SER A 124 10.02 0.95 15.10
N SER A 125 9.18 0.83 14.07
CA SER A 125 7.91 1.59 13.97
C SER A 125 6.81 1.09 14.92
N GLY A 126 7.02 -0.05 15.60
CA GLY A 126 6.01 -0.69 16.44
C GLY A 126 5.41 0.20 17.52
N ALA A 127 6.25 0.96 18.24
CA ALA A 127 5.78 1.90 19.26
C ALA A 127 4.98 3.07 18.66
N PHE A 128 5.43 3.57 17.50
CA PHE A 128 4.72 4.61 16.76
C PHE A 128 3.33 4.13 16.33
N LEU A 129 3.23 2.95 15.71
CA LEU A 129 1.95 2.36 15.26
C LEU A 129 1.05 1.91 16.42
N GLU A 130 1.61 1.69 17.60
CA GLU A 130 0.80 1.49 18.80
C GLU A 130 0.08 2.78 19.20
N ARG A 131 0.78 3.91 19.19
CA ARG A 131 0.27 5.22 19.60
C ARG A 131 -0.57 5.91 18.51
N TYR A 132 -0.09 5.89 17.27
CA TYR A 132 -0.66 6.60 16.13
C TYR A 132 -1.22 5.60 15.14
N LYS A 133 -2.52 5.32 15.27
CA LYS A 133 -3.22 4.38 14.41
C LYS A 133 -3.33 4.92 12.99
N MET A 134 -3.04 4.07 12.02
CA MET A 134 -3.26 4.30 10.61
C MET A 134 -3.96 3.09 9.99
N SER A 135 -4.73 3.34 8.94
CA SER A 135 -5.46 2.29 8.21
C SER A 135 -5.19 2.31 6.70
N PHE A 136 -4.39 3.27 6.22
CA PHE A 136 -4.09 3.48 4.80
C PHE A 136 -2.65 3.93 4.64
N TRP A 137 -2.03 3.56 3.53
CA TRP A 137 -0.69 4.02 3.16
C TRP A 137 -0.77 4.93 1.92
N PRO A 138 -0.01 6.03 1.87
CA PRO A 138 0.65 6.65 3.01
C PRO A 138 -0.36 7.25 4.01
N THR A 139 0.09 7.56 5.23
CA THR A 139 -0.63 8.47 6.14
C THR A 139 0.35 9.50 6.65
N PHE A 140 -0.06 10.77 6.60
CA PHE A 140 0.71 11.89 7.11
C PHE A 140 0.12 12.40 8.42
N PHE A 141 1.00 12.68 9.37
CA PHE A 141 0.64 13.25 10.67
C PHE A 141 1.37 14.57 10.86
N VAL A 142 0.70 15.53 11.52
CA VAL A 142 1.40 16.59 12.23
C VAL A 142 1.12 16.41 13.71
N ILE A 143 2.19 16.34 14.49
CA ILE A 143 2.18 16.03 15.91
C ILE A 143 2.75 17.23 16.68
N ASP A 144 2.06 17.66 17.72
CA ASP A 144 2.65 18.56 18.72
C ASP A 144 3.71 17.75 19.49
N PRO A 145 5.00 18.08 19.40
CA PRO A 145 6.03 17.24 20.00
C PRO A 145 5.97 17.26 21.55
N ASN A 146 5.36 18.26 22.18
CA ASN A 146 5.30 18.38 23.64
C ASN A 146 4.25 17.44 24.24
N SER A 147 2.99 17.52 23.77
CA SER A 147 1.93 16.61 24.22
C SER A 147 2.00 15.25 23.51
N GLY A 148 2.53 15.24 22.29
CA GLY A 148 2.47 14.11 21.37
C GLY A 148 1.06 13.89 20.80
N ASP A 149 0.19 14.90 20.84
CA ASP A 149 -1.13 14.86 20.23
C ASP A 149 -1.05 15.04 18.70
N VAL A 150 -1.92 14.35 17.99
CA VAL A 150 -2.10 14.55 16.54
C VAL A 150 -2.95 15.79 16.33
N VAL A 151 -2.34 16.84 15.80
CA VAL A 151 -3.02 18.11 15.48
C VAL A 151 -3.57 18.12 14.05
N ALA A 152 -3.00 17.30 13.16
CA ALA A 152 -3.54 17.06 11.82
C ALA A 152 -3.25 15.62 11.35
N TYR A 153 -4.20 15.04 10.61
CA TYR A 153 -4.14 13.69 10.06
C TYR A 153 -4.57 13.71 8.59
N PHE A 154 -3.76 13.17 7.68
CA PHE A 154 -4.08 13.05 6.25
C PHE A 154 -3.83 11.62 5.74
N PRO A 155 -4.87 10.85 5.35
CA PRO A 155 -4.70 9.54 4.71
C PRO A 155 -4.59 9.66 3.19
N GLY A 156 -3.72 8.87 2.58
CA GLY A 156 -3.68 8.70 1.12
C GLY A 156 -2.87 9.78 0.39
N ALA A 157 -3.08 9.86 -0.93
CA ALA A 157 -2.37 10.77 -1.82
C ALA A 157 -2.87 12.22 -1.71
N ALA A 158 -1.96 13.16 -2.00
CA ALA A 158 -2.25 14.58 -2.02
C ALA A 158 -1.40 15.26 -3.12
N SER A 159 -1.85 16.39 -3.64
CA SER A 159 -0.97 17.29 -4.39
C SER A 159 0.03 18.00 -3.46
N ALA A 160 1.07 18.61 -4.04
CA ALA A 160 1.99 19.47 -3.29
C ALA A 160 1.26 20.62 -2.58
N ARG A 161 0.26 21.20 -3.24
CA ARG A 161 -0.58 22.26 -2.66
C ARG A 161 -1.41 21.74 -1.49
N GLU A 162 -2.08 20.60 -1.65
CA GLU A 162 -2.86 19.97 -0.57
C GLU A 162 -1.97 19.61 0.62
N MET A 163 -0.78 19.07 0.38
CA MET A 163 0.19 18.74 1.42
C MET A 163 0.69 19.98 2.16
N LYS A 164 1.01 21.06 1.43
CA LYS A 164 1.39 22.34 1.99
C LYS A 164 0.28 22.91 2.88
N THR A 165 -0.95 22.97 2.37
CA THR A 165 -2.12 23.43 3.14
C THR A 165 -2.37 22.57 4.37
N PHE A 166 -2.21 21.24 4.27
CA PHE A 166 -2.33 20.34 5.40
C PHE A 166 -1.35 20.69 6.54
N ILE A 167 -0.11 21.01 6.21
CA ILE A 167 0.90 21.40 7.20
C ILE A 167 0.61 22.79 7.76
N GLU A 168 0.22 23.75 6.92
CA GLU A 168 -0.13 25.12 7.34
C GLU A 168 -1.33 25.15 8.29
N ASP A 169 -2.37 24.35 8.02
CA ASP A 169 -3.53 24.17 8.89
C ASP A 169 -3.12 23.65 10.27
N ALA A 170 -2.19 22.69 10.31
CA ALA A 170 -1.68 22.15 11.56
C ALA A 170 -0.90 23.19 12.38
N LEU A 171 -0.09 24.01 11.71
CA LEU A 171 0.62 25.12 12.34
C LEU A 171 -0.36 26.16 12.89
N HIS A 172 -1.44 26.47 12.16
CA HIS A 172 -2.48 27.37 12.64
C HIS A 172 -3.15 26.85 13.92
N VAL A 173 -3.48 25.56 13.95
CA VAL A 173 -4.04 24.88 15.14
C VAL A 173 -3.11 25.04 16.35
N MET A 174 -1.81 24.82 16.16
CA MET A 174 -0.81 24.95 17.23
C MET A 174 -0.65 26.40 17.69
N ASP A 175 -0.50 27.35 16.77
CA ASP A 175 -0.29 28.77 17.08
C ASP A 175 -1.49 29.37 17.82
N ALA A 176 -2.70 29.01 17.38
CA ALA A 176 -3.94 29.48 17.99
C ALA A 176 -4.25 28.81 19.34
N ASN A 177 -3.48 27.80 19.76
CA ASN A 177 -3.83 26.92 20.87
C ASN A 177 -5.29 26.45 20.76
N ALA A 178 -5.64 25.95 19.57
CA ALA A 178 -7.02 25.72 19.17
C ALA A 178 -7.76 24.84 20.18
N LYS A 179 -9.02 25.19 20.46
CA LYS A 179 -9.85 24.44 21.41
C LYS A 179 -10.32 23.12 20.78
N PRO A 180 -10.68 22.10 21.57
CA PRO A 180 -11.10 20.79 21.04
C PRO A 180 -12.26 20.78 20.04
N GLY A 181 -13.05 21.87 19.97
CA GLY A 181 -14.16 22.06 19.01
C GLY A 181 -13.80 22.86 17.76
N ASP A 182 -12.52 23.22 17.57
CA ASP A 182 -12.02 23.81 16.34
C ASP A 182 -12.21 22.82 15.16
N PRO A 183 -12.67 23.27 13.99
CA PRO A 183 -12.92 22.38 12.85
C PRO A 183 -11.71 21.54 12.40
N LEU A 184 -10.50 22.08 12.43
CA LEU A 184 -9.29 21.36 12.00
C LEU A 184 -8.93 20.27 13.02
N LEU A 185 -9.04 20.57 14.32
CA LEU A 185 -8.85 19.56 15.37
C LEU A 185 -9.94 18.49 15.35
N LEU A 186 -11.20 18.85 15.09
CA LEU A 186 -12.28 17.89 14.93
C LEU A 186 -12.00 16.93 13.76
N LEU A 187 -11.50 17.45 12.63
CA LEU A 187 -11.09 16.63 11.49
C LEU A 187 -9.98 15.65 11.84
N ALA A 188 -8.92 16.11 12.53
CA ALA A 188 -7.81 15.26 12.97
C ALA A 188 -8.29 14.15 13.92
N ARG A 189 -9.13 14.50 14.91
CA ARG A 189 -9.70 13.55 15.88
C ARG A 189 -10.65 12.55 15.22
N ALA A 190 -11.47 13.00 14.26
CA ALA A 190 -12.38 12.12 13.52
C ALA A 190 -11.59 11.12 12.67
N SER A 191 -10.54 11.58 11.98
CA SER A 191 -9.65 10.73 11.21
C SER A 191 -8.89 9.73 12.05
N ASN A 192 -8.38 10.13 13.22
CA ASN A 192 -7.71 9.24 14.16
C ASN A 192 -8.67 8.19 14.75
N ALA A 193 -9.88 8.59 15.16
CA ALA A 193 -10.90 7.65 15.65
C ALA A 193 -11.27 6.60 14.58
N ARG A 194 -11.40 7.04 13.32
CA ARG A 194 -11.64 6.16 12.17
C ARG A 194 -10.48 5.18 11.98
N ALA A 195 -9.23 5.65 12.02
CA ALA A 195 -8.05 4.80 11.89
C ALA A 195 -7.91 3.79 13.05
N ALA A 196 -8.39 4.14 14.24
CA ALA A 196 -8.46 3.25 15.39
C ALA A 196 -9.61 2.21 15.31
N GLY A 197 -10.44 2.24 14.26
CA GLY A 197 -11.59 1.35 14.11
C GLY A 197 -12.82 1.76 14.93
N ASP A 198 -12.79 2.93 15.57
CA ASP A 198 -13.93 3.47 16.33
C ASP A 198 -14.87 4.26 15.39
N ALA A 199 -15.60 3.52 14.56
CA ALA A 199 -16.53 4.09 13.60
C ALA A 199 -17.60 4.97 14.27
N LYS A 200 -18.07 4.59 15.46
CA LYS A 200 -19.10 5.34 16.20
C LYS A 200 -18.59 6.73 16.59
N LYS A 201 -17.40 6.81 17.20
CA LYS A 201 -16.78 8.09 17.58
C LYS A 201 -16.41 8.92 16.36
N ALA A 202 -15.86 8.29 15.31
CA ALA A 202 -15.53 8.97 14.08
C ALA A 202 -16.76 9.65 13.46
N LEU A 203 -17.87 8.93 13.33
CA LEU A 203 -19.11 9.48 12.78
C LEU A 203 -19.67 10.63 13.62
N ALA A 204 -19.60 10.54 14.95
CA ALA A 204 -20.01 11.63 15.83
C ALA A 204 -19.19 12.90 15.59
N LEU A 205 -17.86 12.77 15.51
CA LEU A 205 -16.95 13.89 15.27
C LEU A 205 -17.12 14.48 13.86
N TYR A 206 -17.28 13.67 12.82
CA TYR A 206 -17.57 14.17 11.46
C TYR A 206 -18.92 14.88 11.38
N ASN A 207 -19.94 14.40 12.10
CA ASN A 207 -21.24 15.08 12.15
C ASN A 207 -21.13 16.44 12.86
N GLU A 208 -20.42 16.51 13.98
CA GLU A 208 -20.15 17.77 14.68
C GLU A 208 -19.39 18.75 13.78
N LEU A 209 -18.32 18.27 13.12
CA LEU A 209 -17.52 19.07 12.19
C LEU A 209 -18.39 19.66 11.07
N LEU A 210 -19.13 18.81 10.35
CA LEU A 210 -19.95 19.23 9.21
C LEU A 210 -21.12 20.14 9.62
N ALA A 211 -21.56 20.10 10.89
CA ALA A 211 -22.55 21.04 11.42
C ALA A 211 -21.96 22.43 11.75
N LYS A 212 -20.64 22.53 11.96
CA LYS A 212 -19.92 23.78 12.28
C LYS A 212 -19.33 24.47 11.05
N THR A 213 -19.24 23.77 9.92
CA THR A 213 -18.61 24.24 8.70
C THR A 213 -19.61 24.31 7.54
N ASP A 214 -19.42 25.24 6.62
CA ASP A 214 -20.28 25.37 5.44
C ASP A 214 -19.69 24.68 4.19
N ALA A 215 -20.30 24.93 3.03
CA ALA A 215 -19.85 24.40 1.74
C ALA A 215 -18.51 24.99 1.23
N LYS A 216 -18.09 26.14 1.77
CA LYS A 216 -16.89 26.87 1.36
C LYS A 216 -15.68 26.56 2.23
N TRP A 217 -15.86 25.82 3.32
CA TRP A 217 -14.75 25.45 4.19
C TRP A 217 -13.69 24.62 3.42
N PRO A 218 -12.40 25.05 3.41
CA PRO A 218 -11.39 24.46 2.52
C PRO A 218 -11.19 22.95 2.68
N ARG A 219 -11.39 22.41 3.89
CA ARG A 219 -11.18 20.97 4.20
C ARG A 219 -12.46 20.14 4.15
N ARG A 220 -13.50 20.66 3.50
CA ARG A 220 -14.81 19.98 3.40
C ARG A 220 -14.73 18.65 2.65
N SER A 221 -13.93 18.58 1.58
CA SER A 221 -13.78 17.34 0.80
C SER A 221 -13.21 16.21 1.67
N GLU A 222 -12.23 16.51 2.51
CA GLU A 222 -11.63 15.55 3.44
C GLU A 222 -12.60 15.14 4.56
N ALA A 223 -13.41 16.06 5.08
CA ALA A 223 -14.43 15.72 6.06
C ALA A 223 -15.51 14.79 5.49
N LEU A 224 -15.96 15.04 4.26
CA LEU A 224 -16.93 14.19 3.58
C LEU A 224 -16.32 12.82 3.24
N ALA A 225 -15.10 12.77 2.69
CA ALA A 225 -14.40 11.52 2.38
C ALA A 225 -14.09 10.71 3.65
N GLY A 226 -13.68 11.36 4.73
CA GLY A 226 -13.46 10.75 6.03
C GLY A 226 -14.74 10.15 6.63
N LYS A 227 -15.86 10.87 6.53
CA LYS A 227 -17.19 10.37 6.96
C LYS A 227 -17.65 9.19 6.12
N LEU A 228 -17.50 9.23 4.79
CA LEU A 228 -17.84 8.11 3.92
C LEU A 228 -17.04 6.85 4.31
N ASN A 229 -15.73 6.98 4.55
CA ASN A 229 -14.91 5.87 5.04
C ASN A 229 -15.39 5.32 6.40
N ALA A 230 -15.78 6.21 7.32
CA ALA A 230 -16.30 5.79 8.62
C ALA A 230 -17.62 5.01 8.48
N LEU A 231 -18.52 5.45 7.58
CA LEU A 231 -19.75 4.72 7.22
C LEU A 231 -19.44 3.36 6.58
N ALA A 232 -18.44 3.29 5.70
CA ALA A 232 -18.05 2.04 5.05
C ALA A 232 -17.61 0.94 6.04
N SER A 233 -17.18 1.36 7.22
CA SER A 233 -16.70 0.51 8.32
C SER A 233 -17.67 0.39 9.50
N SER A 234 -18.82 1.09 9.48
CA SER A 234 -19.77 1.13 10.60
C SER A 234 -20.73 -0.07 10.66
N GLY A 235 -20.78 -0.88 9.59
CA GLY A 235 -21.81 -1.91 9.42
C GLY A 235 -23.08 -1.40 8.71
N ASP A 236 -23.10 -0.16 8.25
CA ASP A 236 -24.22 0.44 7.50
C ASP A 236 -23.85 0.73 6.02
N PRO A 237 -23.79 -0.30 5.15
CA PRO A 237 -23.47 -0.11 3.74
C PRO A 237 -24.53 0.71 2.98
N ASP A 238 -25.77 0.73 3.44
CA ASP A 238 -26.90 1.41 2.80
C ASP A 238 -26.85 2.92 3.08
N GLY A 239 -26.62 3.32 4.34
CA GLY A 239 -26.30 4.69 4.69
C GLY A 239 -25.02 5.20 4.04
N CYS A 240 -23.98 4.35 3.93
CA CYS A 240 -22.76 4.68 3.19
C CYS A 240 -23.06 5.01 1.70
N ALA A 241 -23.80 4.14 1.01
CA ALA A 241 -24.12 4.32 -0.40
C ALA A 241 -24.99 5.58 -0.64
N ARG A 242 -25.98 5.83 0.23
CA ARG A 242 -26.79 7.06 0.17
C ARG A 242 -25.98 8.32 0.39
N PHE A 243 -25.14 8.32 1.42
CA PHE A 243 -24.27 9.46 1.75
C PHE A 243 -23.30 9.75 0.59
N GLY A 244 -22.66 8.72 0.05
CA GLY A 244 -21.80 8.85 -1.12
C GLY A 244 -22.56 9.46 -2.30
N THR A 245 -23.75 8.94 -2.61
CA THR A 245 -24.55 9.42 -3.74
C THR A 245 -24.91 10.90 -3.60
N ALA A 246 -25.19 11.36 -2.38
CA ALA A 246 -25.55 12.75 -2.11
C ALA A 246 -24.37 13.72 -2.30
N HIS A 247 -23.15 13.30 -1.94
CA HIS A 247 -22.01 14.22 -1.80
C HIS A 247 -20.89 14.03 -2.84
N ILE A 248 -20.94 13.01 -3.70
CA ILE A 248 -19.87 12.69 -4.67
C ILE A 248 -19.48 13.85 -5.61
N ASP A 249 -20.43 14.75 -5.92
CA ASP A 249 -20.18 15.90 -6.80
C ASP A 249 -19.55 17.09 -6.05
N GLU A 250 -19.56 17.09 -4.71
CA GLU A 250 -18.89 18.10 -3.87
C GLU A 250 -17.38 17.85 -3.72
N ILE A 251 -16.92 16.63 -4.01
CA ILE A 251 -15.55 16.22 -3.72
C ILE A 251 -14.58 16.77 -4.77
N THR A 252 -13.61 17.51 -4.28
CA THR A 252 -12.50 18.09 -5.04
C THR A 252 -11.16 17.57 -4.51
N GLY A 253 -10.09 17.82 -5.26
CA GLY A 253 -8.73 17.42 -4.90
C GLY A 253 -8.05 16.54 -5.94
N ALA A 254 -6.79 16.20 -5.72
CA ALA A 254 -6.00 15.42 -6.68
C ALA A 254 -6.46 13.96 -6.78
N ALA A 255 -6.56 13.26 -5.65
CA ALA A 255 -6.94 11.85 -5.57
C ALA A 255 -8.32 11.62 -4.91
N ALA A 256 -8.73 12.49 -3.98
CA ALA A 256 -9.93 12.33 -3.18
C ALA A 256 -11.22 12.05 -3.97
N PRO A 257 -11.48 12.67 -5.15
CA PRO A 257 -12.68 12.37 -5.92
C PRO A 257 -12.76 10.90 -6.38
N ALA A 258 -11.64 10.30 -6.75
CA ALA A 258 -11.56 8.92 -7.20
C ALA A 258 -11.74 7.95 -6.02
N ASP A 259 -11.05 8.21 -4.92
CA ASP A 259 -11.16 7.42 -3.69
C ASP A 259 -12.58 7.42 -3.16
N PHE A 260 -13.24 8.59 -3.16
CA PHE A 260 -14.63 8.71 -2.73
C PHE A 260 -15.57 7.84 -3.59
N ALA A 261 -15.41 7.87 -4.91
CA ALA A 261 -16.19 7.02 -5.83
C ALA A 261 -15.91 5.52 -5.59
N SER A 262 -14.64 5.14 -5.37
CA SER A 262 -14.23 3.77 -5.09
C SER A 262 -14.81 3.22 -3.79
N ILE A 263 -14.80 4.01 -2.72
CA ILE A 263 -15.42 3.63 -1.44
C ILE A 263 -16.94 3.50 -1.60
N MET A 264 -17.55 4.39 -2.38
CA MET A 264 -18.99 4.32 -2.67
C MET A 264 -19.34 3.03 -3.43
N LEU A 265 -18.54 2.62 -4.41
CA LEU A 265 -18.70 1.32 -5.09
C LEU A 265 -18.56 0.15 -4.12
N THR A 266 -17.56 0.22 -3.22
CA THR A 266 -17.38 -0.80 -2.17
C THR A 266 -18.61 -0.92 -1.26
N CYS A 267 -19.22 0.20 -0.89
CA CYS A 267 -20.46 0.21 -0.11
C CYS A 267 -21.64 -0.37 -0.90
N ALA A 268 -21.82 0.04 -2.15
CA ALA A 268 -22.87 -0.49 -3.02
C ALA A 268 -22.71 -2.00 -3.30
N GLY A 269 -21.47 -2.49 -3.41
CA GLY A 269 -21.16 -3.91 -3.60
C GLY A 269 -21.55 -4.81 -2.41
N LYS A 270 -21.72 -4.24 -1.22
CA LYS A 270 -22.22 -4.95 -0.03
C LYS A 270 -23.75 -5.03 0.04
N LEU A 271 -24.46 -4.29 -0.80
CA LEU A 271 -25.93 -4.28 -0.83
C LEU A 271 -26.49 -5.40 -1.69
N ALA A 272 -27.70 -5.86 -1.34
CA ALA A 272 -28.54 -6.58 -2.28
C ALA A 272 -29.01 -5.65 -3.41
N LYS A 273 -29.42 -6.26 -4.54
CA LYS A 273 -30.01 -5.51 -5.67
C LYS A 273 -31.17 -4.64 -5.20
N SER A 274 -31.04 -3.33 -5.38
CA SER A 274 -31.94 -2.32 -4.83
C SER A 274 -31.75 -0.99 -5.56
N ALA A 275 -32.72 -0.08 -5.47
CA ALA A 275 -32.61 1.26 -6.06
C ALA A 275 -31.39 2.04 -5.52
N THR A 276 -31.09 1.93 -4.22
CA THR A 276 -29.90 2.53 -3.62
C THR A 276 -28.62 1.98 -4.24
N GLN A 277 -28.51 0.66 -4.40
CA GLN A 277 -27.33 0.04 -5.00
C GLN A 277 -27.13 0.54 -6.43
N GLU A 278 -28.17 0.46 -7.27
CA GLU A 278 -28.09 0.83 -8.68
C GLU A 278 -27.75 2.32 -8.85
N ALA A 279 -28.38 3.20 -8.07
CA ALA A 279 -28.09 4.63 -8.08
C ALA A 279 -26.63 4.92 -7.69
N ALA A 280 -26.14 4.30 -6.62
CA ALA A 280 -24.76 4.46 -6.17
C ALA A 280 -23.77 3.94 -7.23
N LYS A 281 -23.95 2.73 -7.75
CA LYS A 281 -23.07 2.17 -8.80
C LYS A 281 -23.02 3.07 -10.03
N LYS A 282 -24.18 3.47 -10.54
CA LYS A 282 -24.30 4.35 -11.71
C LYS A 282 -23.59 5.68 -11.48
N LYS A 283 -23.81 6.33 -10.34
CA LYS A 283 -23.22 7.65 -10.06
C LYS A 283 -21.70 7.58 -9.83
N ALA A 284 -21.20 6.56 -9.14
CA ALA A 284 -19.76 6.35 -9.00
C ALA A 284 -19.08 6.08 -10.34
N LEU A 285 -19.66 5.21 -11.18
CA LEU A 285 -19.11 4.92 -12.50
C LEU A 285 -19.05 6.19 -13.36
N ALA A 286 -20.12 6.97 -13.41
CA ALA A 286 -20.14 8.24 -14.12
C ALA A 286 -19.07 9.22 -13.60
N ARG A 287 -18.85 9.26 -12.28
CA ARG A 287 -17.78 10.09 -11.68
C ARG A 287 -16.39 9.62 -12.12
N ILE A 288 -16.13 8.32 -12.08
CA ILE A 288 -14.85 7.72 -12.52
C ILE A 288 -14.62 8.02 -14.00
N GLU A 289 -15.62 7.84 -14.86
CA GLU A 289 -15.51 8.15 -16.29
C GLU A 289 -15.20 9.63 -16.55
N ALA A 290 -15.84 10.55 -15.80
CA ALA A 290 -15.53 11.96 -15.87
C ALA A 290 -14.09 12.28 -15.45
N LEU A 291 -13.57 11.62 -14.41
CA LEU A 291 -12.19 11.78 -13.95
C LEU A 291 -11.16 11.22 -14.95
N VAL A 292 -11.50 10.14 -15.68
CA VAL A 292 -10.64 9.66 -16.78
C VAL A 292 -10.64 10.65 -17.94
N ALA A 293 -11.79 11.23 -18.28
CA ALA A 293 -11.91 12.17 -19.38
C ALA A 293 -11.25 13.53 -19.08
N SER A 294 -11.38 14.00 -17.85
CA SER A 294 -10.84 15.29 -17.38
C SER A 294 -10.24 15.11 -15.98
N PRO A 295 -8.99 14.62 -15.89
CA PRO A 295 -8.34 14.39 -14.60
C PRO A 295 -8.09 15.72 -13.87
N PRO A 296 -8.11 15.73 -12.52
CA PRO A 296 -7.74 16.91 -11.75
C PRO A 296 -6.35 17.43 -12.16
N PRO A 297 -6.13 18.75 -12.34
CA PRO A 297 -4.86 19.28 -12.86
C PRO A 297 -3.62 18.91 -12.03
N GLU A 298 -3.80 18.73 -10.71
CA GLU A 298 -2.72 18.38 -9.78
C GLU A 298 -2.59 16.87 -9.52
N SER A 299 -3.37 16.04 -10.24
CA SER A 299 -3.27 14.58 -10.11
C SER A 299 -1.98 14.07 -10.74
N THR A 300 -1.27 13.21 -9.99
CA THR A 300 -0.04 12.56 -10.43
C THR A 300 -0.33 11.51 -11.51
N VAL A 301 0.73 10.91 -12.08
CA VAL A 301 0.56 9.71 -12.93
C VAL A 301 -0.05 8.55 -12.12
N ASP A 302 0.33 8.39 -10.86
CA ASP A 302 -0.19 7.34 -9.98
C ASP A 302 -1.71 7.51 -9.79
N ASP A 303 -2.15 8.71 -9.43
CA ASP A 303 -3.58 9.03 -9.23
C ASP A 303 -4.40 8.73 -10.50
N ARG A 304 -3.92 9.18 -11.66
CA ARG A 304 -4.60 8.96 -12.95
C ARG A 304 -4.60 7.48 -13.34
N ALA A 305 -3.53 6.75 -13.04
CA ALA A 305 -3.46 5.31 -13.27
C ALA A 305 -4.43 4.55 -12.37
N ASP A 306 -4.65 5.01 -11.13
CA ASP A 306 -5.60 4.39 -10.21
C ASP A 306 -7.05 4.63 -10.63
N VAL A 307 -7.40 5.83 -11.12
CA VAL A 307 -8.73 6.08 -11.72
C VAL A 307 -8.99 5.11 -12.88
N LEU A 308 -7.98 4.87 -13.74
CA LEU A 308 -8.11 3.90 -14.84
C LEU A 308 -8.25 2.46 -14.33
N ALA A 309 -7.60 2.10 -13.22
CA ALA A 309 -7.78 0.80 -12.57
C ALA A 309 -9.21 0.62 -12.03
N MET A 310 -9.74 1.67 -11.39
CA MET A 310 -11.11 1.70 -10.88
C MET A 310 -12.11 1.57 -12.04
N LEU A 311 -11.89 2.28 -13.15
CA LEU A 311 -12.72 2.15 -14.36
C LEU A 311 -12.69 0.72 -14.91
N ALA A 312 -11.49 0.12 -15.01
CA ALA A 312 -11.37 -1.25 -15.50
C ALA A 312 -12.13 -2.26 -14.62
N SER A 313 -12.00 -2.14 -13.29
CA SER A 313 -12.74 -2.97 -12.34
C SER A 313 -14.24 -2.78 -12.49
N ALA A 314 -14.71 -1.53 -12.49
CA ALA A 314 -16.14 -1.22 -12.57
C ALA A 314 -16.78 -1.71 -13.88
N ARG A 315 -16.06 -1.60 -15.01
CA ARG A 315 -16.49 -2.14 -16.31
C ARG A 315 -16.53 -3.66 -16.31
N SER A 316 -15.52 -4.32 -15.75
CA SER A 316 -15.51 -5.78 -15.63
C SER A 316 -16.68 -6.29 -14.78
N GLU A 317 -17.06 -5.58 -13.71
CA GLU A 317 -18.17 -5.97 -12.84
C GLU A 317 -19.55 -5.91 -13.54
N VAL A 318 -19.72 -5.03 -14.53
CA VAL A 318 -20.95 -4.95 -15.33
C VAL A 318 -20.88 -5.77 -16.62
N GLY A 319 -19.82 -6.57 -16.81
CA GLY A 319 -19.64 -7.44 -17.97
C GLY A 319 -19.07 -6.74 -19.21
N ASP A 320 -18.66 -5.48 -19.12
CA ASP A 320 -17.98 -4.75 -20.19
C ASP A 320 -16.47 -5.08 -20.22
N THR A 321 -16.17 -6.28 -20.72
CA THR A 321 -14.79 -6.79 -20.79
C THR A 321 -13.91 -6.00 -21.75
N ASP A 322 -14.46 -5.52 -22.87
CA ASP A 322 -13.74 -4.68 -23.83
C ASP A 322 -13.41 -3.32 -23.24
N GLY A 323 -14.37 -2.67 -22.59
CA GLY A 323 -14.13 -1.40 -21.94
C GLY A 323 -13.15 -1.52 -20.76
N ALA A 324 -13.15 -2.65 -20.04
CA ALA A 324 -12.14 -2.94 -19.02
C ALA A 324 -10.73 -3.11 -19.62
N ARG A 325 -10.62 -3.85 -20.74
CA ARG A 325 -9.37 -4.01 -21.50
C ARG A 325 -8.83 -2.65 -21.97
N VAL A 326 -9.68 -1.81 -22.57
CA VAL A 326 -9.29 -0.45 -23.02
C VAL A 326 -8.78 0.41 -21.86
N ALA A 327 -9.40 0.32 -20.68
CA ALA A 327 -8.93 1.04 -19.50
C ALA A 327 -7.54 0.55 -19.05
N HIS A 328 -7.29 -0.77 -19.06
CA HIS A 328 -5.96 -1.33 -18.78
C HIS A 328 -4.90 -0.94 -19.82
N GLU A 329 -5.24 -0.89 -21.10
CA GLU A 329 -4.33 -0.44 -22.18
C GLU A 329 -3.89 1.01 -21.95
N LYS A 330 -4.85 1.91 -21.66
CA LYS A 330 -4.55 3.31 -21.32
C LYS A 330 -3.69 3.43 -20.06
N ARG A 331 -4.03 2.67 -19.01
CA ARG A 331 -3.28 2.65 -17.75
C ARG A 331 -1.84 2.23 -18.01
N LEU A 332 -1.65 1.12 -18.71
CA LEU A 332 -0.33 0.56 -19.02
C LEU A 332 0.50 1.54 -19.85
N ALA A 333 -0.06 2.11 -20.92
CA ALA A 333 0.67 3.06 -21.77
C ALA A 333 1.18 4.28 -20.99
N MET A 334 0.35 4.83 -20.11
CA MET A 334 0.71 5.96 -19.24
C MET A 334 1.85 5.60 -18.29
N MET A 335 1.75 4.47 -17.60
CA MET A 335 2.75 4.05 -16.63
C MET A 335 4.05 3.58 -17.28
N GLU A 336 3.98 2.96 -18.46
CA GLU A 336 5.15 2.63 -19.28
C GLU A 336 5.91 3.89 -19.69
N GLN A 337 5.21 4.95 -20.08
CA GLN A 337 5.84 6.23 -20.40
C GLN A 337 6.52 6.83 -19.17
N ALA A 338 5.80 6.91 -18.05
CA ALA A 338 6.34 7.49 -16.82
C ALA A 338 7.54 6.70 -16.27
N ALA A 339 7.52 5.36 -16.36
CA ALA A 339 8.65 4.53 -15.97
C ALA A 339 9.87 4.70 -16.88
N ARG A 340 9.69 5.01 -18.17
CA ARG A 340 10.80 5.34 -19.10
C ARG A 340 11.39 6.72 -18.85
N GLU A 341 10.57 7.68 -18.46
CA GLU A 341 10.98 9.06 -18.18
C GLU A 341 11.61 9.23 -16.77
N ALA A 342 11.41 8.24 -15.90
CA ALA A 342 11.97 8.21 -14.56
C ALA A 342 13.50 8.26 -14.59
N LYS A 343 14.08 9.12 -13.75
CA LYS A 343 15.52 9.38 -13.71
C LYS A 343 16.33 8.28 -13.01
N THR A 344 15.69 7.49 -12.16
CA THR A 344 16.34 6.42 -11.42
C THR A 344 15.45 5.18 -11.37
N PRO A 345 16.04 4.00 -11.10
CA PRO A 345 15.28 2.78 -10.91
C PRO A 345 14.20 2.88 -9.81
N GLU A 346 14.49 3.60 -8.73
CA GLU A 346 13.58 3.79 -7.59
C GLU A 346 12.35 4.62 -7.98
N ILE A 347 12.53 5.65 -8.81
CA ILE A 347 11.42 6.44 -9.34
C ILE A 347 10.59 5.62 -10.32
N ALA A 348 11.25 4.84 -11.19
CA ALA A 348 10.55 3.99 -12.14
C ALA A 348 9.73 2.90 -11.43
N ALA A 349 10.24 2.38 -10.29
CA ALA A 349 9.57 1.38 -9.47
C ALA A 349 8.22 1.85 -8.89
N THR A 350 7.97 3.16 -8.78
CA THR A 350 6.65 3.72 -8.45
C THR A 350 5.54 3.09 -9.30
N TYR A 351 5.81 2.82 -10.58
CA TYR A 351 4.81 2.40 -11.54
C TYR A 351 4.72 0.88 -11.72
N ASP A 352 5.69 0.11 -11.22
CA ASP A 352 5.84 -1.31 -11.57
C ASP A 352 4.69 -2.18 -11.06
N TYR A 353 4.07 -1.80 -9.94
CA TYR A 353 2.83 -2.46 -9.48
C TYR A 353 1.73 -2.38 -10.54
N GLY A 354 1.36 -1.15 -10.91
CA GLY A 354 0.28 -0.93 -11.85
C GLY A 354 0.60 -1.52 -13.22
N ARG A 355 1.86 -1.41 -13.68
CA ARG A 355 2.33 -2.02 -14.94
C ARG A 355 2.13 -3.53 -14.91
N ALA A 356 2.61 -4.22 -13.87
CA ALA A 356 2.46 -5.66 -13.74
C ALA A 356 0.99 -6.10 -13.72
N ILE A 357 0.12 -5.38 -12.99
CA ILE A 357 -1.32 -5.68 -12.95
C ILE A 357 -1.96 -5.50 -14.33
N SER A 358 -1.68 -4.40 -15.03
CA SER A 358 -2.24 -4.16 -16.36
C SER A 358 -1.72 -5.15 -17.40
N TYR A 359 -0.44 -5.51 -17.37
CA TYR A 359 0.10 -6.57 -18.22
C TYR A 359 -0.64 -7.89 -18.02
N LEU A 360 -0.83 -8.32 -16.77
CA LEU A 360 -1.57 -9.55 -16.46
C LEU A 360 -3.03 -9.48 -16.95
N ALA A 361 -3.72 -8.36 -16.72
CA ALA A 361 -5.10 -8.16 -17.16
C ALA A 361 -5.24 -8.20 -18.69
N LEU A 362 -4.19 -7.82 -19.42
CA LEU A 362 -4.14 -7.85 -20.89
C LEU A 362 -3.60 -9.16 -21.46
N GLY A 363 -3.38 -10.19 -20.64
CA GLY A 363 -2.82 -11.47 -21.09
C GLY A 363 -1.33 -11.42 -21.46
N ARG A 364 -0.62 -10.34 -21.09
CA ARG A 364 0.78 -10.06 -21.45
C ARG A 364 1.74 -10.41 -20.31
N ALA A 365 1.56 -11.59 -19.72
CA ALA A 365 2.28 -12.00 -18.50
C ALA A 365 3.80 -12.09 -18.68
N GLU A 366 4.28 -12.49 -19.87
CA GLU A 366 5.72 -12.54 -20.15
C GLU A 366 6.39 -11.17 -20.15
N GLU A 367 5.67 -10.12 -20.56
CA GLU A 367 6.19 -8.75 -20.53
C GLU A 367 6.28 -8.23 -19.10
N ALA A 368 5.28 -8.52 -18.26
CA ALA A 368 5.37 -8.25 -16.82
C ALA A 368 6.57 -8.96 -16.19
N MET A 369 6.80 -10.22 -16.52
CA MET A 369 7.93 -11.01 -16.02
C MET A 369 9.27 -10.35 -16.40
N ARG A 370 9.49 -10.06 -17.68
CA ARG A 370 10.72 -9.40 -18.16
C ARG A 370 10.95 -8.03 -17.54
N MET A 371 9.88 -7.24 -17.40
CA MET A 371 9.92 -5.92 -16.77
C MET A 371 10.39 -6.02 -15.32
N LEU A 372 9.85 -6.97 -14.54
CA LEU A 372 10.21 -7.14 -13.13
C LEU A 372 11.59 -7.79 -12.95
N GLU A 373 12.03 -8.68 -13.85
CA GLU A 373 13.40 -9.22 -13.87
C GLU A 373 14.44 -8.13 -14.16
N ALA A 374 14.12 -7.18 -15.05
CA ALA A 374 14.96 -6.01 -15.28
C ALA A 374 15.03 -5.14 -14.02
N ARG A 375 13.88 -4.80 -13.42
CA ARG A 375 13.83 -4.01 -12.18
C ARG A 375 14.58 -4.67 -11.03
N GLU A 376 14.47 -5.98 -10.88
CA GLU A 376 15.19 -6.73 -9.83
C GLU A 376 16.71 -6.61 -9.99
N ARG A 377 17.23 -6.65 -11.24
CA ARG A 377 18.66 -6.45 -11.50
C ARG A 377 19.10 -5.02 -11.21
N GLU A 378 18.26 -4.04 -11.48
CA GLU A 378 18.52 -2.63 -11.22
C GLU A 378 18.44 -2.29 -9.72
N MET A 379 17.66 -3.05 -8.94
CA MET A 379 17.42 -2.83 -7.51
C MET A 379 17.68 -4.11 -6.68
N PRO A 380 18.92 -4.64 -6.63
CA PRO A 380 19.22 -5.94 -6.04
C PRO A 380 19.01 -6.03 -4.52
N LYS A 381 18.88 -4.88 -3.84
CA LYS A 381 18.60 -4.79 -2.40
C LYS A 381 17.11 -4.63 -2.07
N SER A 382 16.26 -4.45 -3.08
CA SER A 382 14.83 -4.29 -2.87
C SER A 382 14.12 -5.64 -2.90
N TYR A 383 13.27 -5.90 -1.90
CA TYR A 383 12.41 -7.08 -1.89
C TYR A 383 11.19 -6.95 -2.81
N ASP A 384 10.85 -5.75 -3.26
CA ASP A 384 9.59 -5.49 -3.96
C ASP A 384 9.58 -6.06 -5.39
N PRO A 385 10.61 -5.89 -6.23
CA PRO A 385 10.66 -6.50 -7.56
C PRO A 385 10.54 -8.03 -7.56
N PRO A 386 11.34 -8.80 -6.77
CA PRO A 386 11.16 -10.25 -6.71
C PRO A 386 9.79 -10.66 -6.13
N ALA A 387 9.21 -9.89 -5.20
CA ALA A 387 7.88 -10.18 -4.66
C ALA A 387 6.79 -10.05 -5.73
N ARG A 388 6.84 -8.99 -6.55
CA ARG A 388 5.93 -8.80 -7.68
C ARG A 388 6.15 -9.88 -8.74
N LEU A 389 7.40 -10.21 -9.04
CA LEU A 389 7.77 -11.25 -10.01
C LEU A 389 7.21 -12.61 -9.59
N ALA A 390 7.31 -12.97 -8.31
CA ALA A 390 6.73 -14.19 -7.77
C ALA A 390 5.21 -14.28 -8.03
N ASN A 391 4.47 -13.18 -7.86
CA ASN A 391 3.04 -13.14 -8.14
C ASN A 391 2.73 -13.32 -9.63
N VAL A 392 3.51 -12.68 -10.52
CA VAL A 392 3.37 -12.84 -11.98
C VAL A 392 3.65 -14.30 -12.38
N LEU A 393 4.76 -14.87 -11.94
CA LEU A 393 5.14 -16.26 -12.23
C LEU A 393 4.09 -17.26 -11.71
N LEU A 394 3.52 -16.99 -10.53
CA LEU A 394 2.45 -17.82 -9.97
C LEU A 394 1.19 -17.82 -10.84
N ARG A 395 0.83 -16.66 -11.41
CA ARG A 395 -0.30 -16.52 -12.35
C ARG A 395 -0.01 -17.18 -13.69
N MET A 396 1.25 -17.23 -14.11
CA MET A 396 1.70 -17.98 -15.29
C MET A 396 1.76 -19.50 -15.05
N GLY A 397 1.52 -19.98 -13.83
CA GLY A 397 1.67 -21.40 -13.48
C GLY A 397 3.12 -21.88 -13.37
N LYS A 398 4.11 -20.97 -13.42
CA LYS A 398 5.54 -21.27 -13.28
C LYS A 398 5.92 -21.41 -11.80
N LEU A 399 5.48 -22.49 -11.16
CA LEU A 399 5.52 -22.66 -9.70
C LEU A 399 6.93 -22.63 -9.11
N ASP A 400 7.89 -23.36 -9.69
CA ASP A 400 9.28 -23.39 -9.19
C ASP A 400 9.94 -22.01 -9.29
N ALA A 401 9.75 -21.33 -10.42
CA ALA A 401 10.25 -19.97 -10.62
C ALA A 401 9.59 -18.98 -9.65
N ALA A 402 8.28 -19.12 -9.42
CA ALA A 402 7.56 -18.32 -8.43
C ALA A 402 8.09 -18.54 -7.01
N LEU A 403 8.38 -19.79 -6.64
CA LEU A 403 8.97 -20.14 -5.34
C LEU A 403 10.37 -19.54 -5.17
N ALA A 404 11.18 -19.56 -6.23
CA ALA A 404 12.52 -18.98 -6.24
C ALA A 404 12.50 -17.45 -6.11
N ALA A 405 11.66 -16.76 -6.91
CA ALA A 405 11.48 -15.31 -6.80
C ALA A 405 10.94 -14.91 -5.43
N ASN A 406 9.96 -15.66 -4.90
CA ASN A 406 9.43 -15.44 -3.56
C ASN A 406 10.51 -15.62 -2.48
N GLY A 407 11.39 -16.62 -2.62
CA GLY A 407 12.49 -16.84 -1.68
C GLY A 407 13.43 -15.63 -1.60
N ARG A 408 13.75 -15.01 -2.73
CA ARG A 408 14.55 -13.77 -2.76
C ARG A 408 13.84 -12.60 -2.09
N ALA A 409 12.53 -12.46 -2.30
CA ALA A 409 11.73 -11.46 -1.59
C ALA A 409 11.71 -11.70 -0.07
N VAL A 410 11.47 -12.93 0.39
CA VAL A 410 11.46 -13.30 1.82
C VAL A 410 12.81 -13.01 2.48
N ALA A 411 13.92 -13.26 1.79
CA ALA A 411 15.28 -13.03 2.28
C ALA A 411 15.61 -11.54 2.51
N LEU A 412 15.01 -10.64 1.71
CA LEU A 412 15.24 -9.19 1.77
C LEU A 412 14.18 -8.44 2.58
N SER A 413 12.99 -9.02 2.73
CA SER A 413 11.85 -8.39 3.41
C SER A 413 11.90 -8.50 4.93
N TYR A 414 11.15 -7.64 5.60
CA TYR A 414 11.00 -7.60 7.06
C TYR A 414 9.55 -7.25 7.43
N GLY A 415 9.26 -7.29 8.73
CA GLY A 415 7.99 -6.79 9.26
C GLY A 415 6.74 -7.58 8.84
N PRO A 416 5.56 -6.96 8.99
CA PRO A 416 4.29 -7.54 8.56
C PRO A 416 4.28 -7.95 7.08
N ARG A 417 4.95 -7.19 6.19
CA ARG A 417 4.98 -7.51 4.76
C ARG A 417 5.68 -8.83 4.47
N ARG A 418 6.77 -9.15 5.16
CA ARG A 418 7.47 -10.45 5.06
C ARG A 418 6.52 -11.62 5.34
N LEU A 419 5.63 -11.49 6.31
CA LEU A 419 4.68 -12.55 6.68
C LEU A 419 3.68 -12.81 5.54
N GLY A 420 3.28 -11.76 4.83
CA GLY A 420 2.50 -11.89 3.59
C GLY A 420 3.23 -12.68 2.49
N TYR A 421 4.56 -12.56 2.41
CA TYR A 421 5.38 -13.33 1.47
C TYR A 421 5.58 -14.77 1.91
N LEU A 422 5.71 -15.05 3.22
CA LEU A 422 5.69 -16.42 3.75
C LEU A 422 4.35 -17.11 3.49
N ARG A 423 3.23 -16.39 3.64
CA ARG A 423 1.91 -16.91 3.25
C ARG A 423 1.91 -17.34 1.78
N LEU A 424 2.34 -16.46 0.88
CA LEU A 424 2.40 -16.77 -0.55
C LEU A 424 3.33 -17.96 -0.82
N ARG A 425 4.45 -18.04 -0.11
CA ARG A 425 5.40 -19.16 -0.20
C ARG A 425 4.72 -20.49 0.15
N GLY A 426 3.99 -20.52 1.27
CA GLY A 426 3.23 -21.70 1.70
C GLY A 426 2.18 -22.10 0.68
N ASP A 427 1.47 -21.13 0.08
CA ASP A 427 0.48 -21.38 -0.98
C ASP A 427 1.15 -21.99 -2.24
N ILE A 428 2.35 -21.53 -2.61
CA ILE A 428 3.13 -22.08 -3.74
C ILE A 428 3.59 -23.51 -3.43
N GLN A 429 4.15 -23.75 -2.25
CA GLN A 429 4.63 -25.07 -1.82
C GLN A 429 3.49 -26.10 -1.77
N ALA A 430 2.30 -25.69 -1.29
CA ALA A 430 1.10 -26.52 -1.32
C ALA A 430 0.75 -26.98 -2.75
N ARG A 431 0.82 -26.05 -3.72
CA ARG A 431 0.55 -26.35 -5.14
C ARG A 431 1.62 -27.24 -5.79
N LEU A 432 2.85 -27.18 -5.29
CA LEU A 432 3.95 -28.07 -5.70
C LEU A 432 3.89 -29.46 -5.04
N GLY A 433 3.02 -29.66 -4.05
CA GLY A 433 3.01 -30.88 -3.23
C GLY A 433 4.14 -30.95 -2.19
N ASP A 434 4.89 -29.86 -1.98
CA ASP A 434 5.94 -29.75 -0.97
C ASP A 434 5.33 -29.55 0.43
N LYS A 435 4.78 -30.63 0.99
CA LYS A 435 4.11 -30.61 2.29
C LYS A 435 5.07 -30.24 3.44
N GLN A 436 6.30 -30.75 3.41
CA GLN A 436 7.28 -30.48 4.46
C GLN A 436 7.70 -29.01 4.45
N GLY A 437 8.02 -28.46 3.28
CA GLY A 437 8.35 -27.05 3.13
C GLY A 437 7.18 -26.14 3.44
N GLN A 438 5.94 -26.49 3.05
CA GLN A 438 4.75 -25.73 3.41
C GLN A 438 4.60 -25.62 4.93
N ILE A 439 4.71 -26.74 5.67
CA ILE A 439 4.60 -26.76 7.13
C ILE A 439 5.70 -25.91 7.77
N ALA A 440 6.94 -26.02 7.29
CA ALA A 440 8.06 -25.23 7.80
C ALA A 440 7.82 -23.73 7.61
N THR A 441 7.42 -23.30 6.41
CA THR A 441 7.08 -21.91 6.09
C THR A 441 5.94 -21.38 6.96
N LEU A 442 4.88 -22.16 7.17
CA LEU A 442 3.73 -21.73 7.99
C LEU A 442 4.09 -21.58 9.47
N ARG A 443 4.98 -22.44 10.00
CA ARG A 443 5.52 -22.27 11.36
C ARG A 443 6.34 -21.00 11.47
N GLU A 444 7.18 -20.71 10.48
CA GLU A 444 7.95 -19.48 10.42
C GLU A 444 7.05 -18.24 10.36
N GLU A 445 5.97 -18.30 9.59
CA GLU A 445 4.99 -17.22 9.50
C GLU A 445 4.32 -16.95 10.85
N ILE A 446 3.90 -18.00 11.57
CA ILE A 446 3.30 -17.89 12.91
C ILE A 446 4.29 -17.27 13.90
N ALA A 447 5.52 -17.79 13.95
CA ALA A 447 6.57 -17.26 14.82
C ALA A 447 6.85 -15.78 14.50
N GLY A 448 6.85 -15.41 13.21
CA GLY A 448 6.99 -14.03 12.77
C GLY A 448 5.84 -13.14 13.25
N HIS A 449 4.59 -13.61 13.19
CA HIS A 449 3.45 -12.87 13.75
C HIS A 449 3.54 -12.70 15.27
N GLU A 450 3.95 -13.73 16.00
CA GLU A 450 4.11 -13.69 17.46
C GLU A 450 5.24 -12.76 17.91
N ALA A 451 6.25 -12.56 17.05
CA ALA A 451 7.36 -11.64 17.30
C ALA A 451 7.07 -10.18 16.90
N LEU A 452 5.95 -9.88 16.24
CA LEU A 452 5.63 -8.51 15.84
C LEU A 452 5.39 -7.62 17.07
N PRO A 453 5.93 -6.39 17.08
CA PRO A 453 5.52 -5.36 18.03
C PRO A 453 4.01 -5.17 18.05
N LYS A 454 3.46 -4.80 19.22
CA LYS A 454 2.01 -4.66 19.43
C LYS A 454 1.33 -3.70 18.43
N GLY A 455 2.00 -2.62 18.02
CA GLY A 455 1.48 -1.70 17.01
C GLY A 455 1.32 -2.29 15.60
N GLN A 456 2.05 -3.37 15.30
CA GLN A 456 2.05 -4.08 14.01
C GLN A 456 1.29 -5.42 14.07
N LEU A 457 1.02 -5.93 15.27
CA LEU A 457 0.37 -7.22 15.47
C LEU A 457 -1.09 -7.21 14.95
N SER A 458 -1.42 -8.22 14.15
CA SER A 458 -2.81 -8.53 13.78
C SER A 458 -3.20 -9.91 14.29
N THR A 459 -4.02 -9.95 15.35
CA THR A 459 -4.55 -11.22 15.90
C THR A 459 -5.30 -12.01 14.83
N ALA A 460 -6.06 -11.34 13.96
CA ALA A 460 -6.80 -12.00 12.89
C ALA A 460 -5.88 -12.70 11.88
N GLN A 461 -4.73 -12.11 11.55
CA GLN A 461 -3.75 -12.73 10.64
C GLN A 461 -3.02 -13.90 11.31
N LEU A 462 -2.64 -13.75 12.58
CA LEU A 462 -2.02 -14.83 13.37
C LEU A 462 -2.94 -16.06 13.45
N GLU A 463 -4.21 -15.87 13.79
CA GLU A 463 -5.18 -16.97 13.86
C GLU A 463 -5.45 -17.59 12.48
N ALA A 464 -5.45 -16.78 11.42
CA ALA A 464 -5.52 -17.30 10.05
C ALA A 464 -4.28 -18.11 9.65
N ALA A 465 -3.08 -17.77 10.14
CA ALA A 465 -1.86 -18.54 9.94
C ALA A 465 -1.90 -19.87 10.70
N LYS A 466 -2.31 -19.86 11.96
CA LYS A 466 -2.51 -21.08 12.77
C LYS A 466 -3.51 -22.03 12.11
N LYS A 467 -4.63 -21.52 11.60
CA LYS A 467 -5.63 -22.33 10.88
C LYS A 467 -5.05 -22.98 9.61
N ARG A 468 -4.20 -22.27 8.86
CA ARG A 468 -3.52 -22.83 7.68
C ARG A 468 -2.53 -23.92 8.06
N LEU A 469 -1.78 -23.74 9.15
CA LEU A 469 -0.86 -24.77 9.65
C LEU A 469 -1.62 -26.04 10.08
N ALA A 470 -2.71 -25.90 10.86
CA ALA A 470 -3.54 -27.03 11.26
C ALA A 470 -4.07 -27.81 10.04
N ALA A 471 -4.56 -27.09 9.02
CA ALA A 471 -5.00 -27.71 7.77
C ALA A 471 -3.86 -28.45 7.04
N ALA A 472 -2.65 -27.89 7.00
CA ALA A 472 -1.47 -28.53 6.39
C ALA A 472 -1.01 -29.79 7.16
N LEU A 473 -1.21 -29.81 8.49
CA LEU A 473 -0.95 -30.97 9.34
C LEU A 473 -2.01 -32.08 9.20
N GLY A 474 -3.18 -31.76 8.66
CA GLY A 474 -4.32 -32.69 8.55
C GLY A 474 -5.24 -32.68 9.78
N GLU A 475 -5.09 -31.67 10.65
CA GLU A 475 -5.91 -31.47 11.83
C GLU A 475 -7.20 -30.72 11.43
N GLY A 476 -8.35 -31.39 11.43
CA GLY A 476 -9.67 -30.76 11.18
C GLY A 476 -10.50 -31.31 10.02
N SER A 477 -10.09 -32.37 9.32
CA SER A 477 -11.02 -33.16 8.50
C SER A 477 -11.76 -34.16 9.41
N PRO A 478 -13.10 -34.17 9.46
CA PRO A 478 -13.80 -35.27 10.10
C PRO A 478 -13.39 -36.57 9.41
N ALA A 479 -13.04 -37.59 10.20
CA ALA A 479 -12.73 -38.92 9.69
C ALA A 479 -13.84 -39.36 8.72
N PRO A 480 -13.52 -39.99 7.58
CA PRO A 480 -14.55 -40.53 6.71
C PRO A 480 -15.38 -41.52 7.54
N LYS A 481 -16.69 -41.24 7.66
CA LYS A 481 -17.62 -42.19 8.30
C LYS A 481 -17.46 -43.51 7.55
N GLY A 482 -16.96 -44.51 8.28
CA GLY A 482 -16.70 -45.85 7.77
C GLY A 482 -17.95 -46.45 7.13
N ARG A 483 -17.70 -47.22 6.06
CA ARG A 483 -18.69 -47.91 5.23
C ARG A 483 -19.62 -48.83 6.03
#